data_AF-A0A822CMZ7-F1
#
_entry.id   AF-A0A822CMZ7-F1
#
_cell.length_a   1.000
_cell.length_b   1.000
_cell.length_c   1.000
_cell.angle_alpha   90.00
_cell.angle_beta   90.00
_cell.angle_gamma   90.00
#
_symmetry.space_group_name_H-M   'P 1'
#
loop_
_entity.id
_entity.type
_entity.pdbx_description
1 polymer ?
#
loop_
_entity_poly.entity_id
_entity_poly.type
_entity_poly.pdbx_seq_one_letter_code
_entity_poly.pdbx_strand_id
1 'polypeptide(L)' 'NDSEQVRLMTIAPEEWGRQKIEKWFKSKPNQARRSLVLRKNNGILAYPQCLRGNIPLSDSTIDAVVNFYREDGISRTSS' A
#
# COMPACT_ATOMS: atom_id res chain seq x y z
N ASN A 1 -10.36 1.65 14.73
CA ASN A 1 -11.14 0.91 13.72
C ASN A 1 -10.98 1.62 12.37
N ASP A 2 -9.72 1.77 11.96
CA ASP A 2 -9.32 2.81 10.99
C ASP A 2 -9.55 2.35 9.54
N SER A 3 -9.52 1.05 9.31
CA SER A 3 -9.84 0.41 8.03
C SER A 3 -11.31 0.62 7.65
N GLU A 4 -12.22 0.49 8.61
CA GLU A 4 -13.65 0.72 8.39
C GLU A 4 -13.95 2.19 8.09
N GLN A 5 -13.31 3.12 8.82
CA GLN A 5 -13.49 4.55 8.54
C GLN A 5 -12.99 4.92 7.13
N VAL A 6 -11.84 4.37 6.70
CA VAL A 6 -11.32 4.56 5.33
C VAL A 6 -12.28 3.97 4.29
N ARG A 7 -12.84 2.79 4.56
CA ARG A 7 -13.84 2.15 3.70
C ARG A 7 -15.09 2.99 3.56
N LEU A 8 -15.64 3.49 4.67
CA LEU A 8 -16.84 4.33 4.65
C LEU A 8 -16.62 5.62 3.87
N MET A 9 -15.46 6.26 4.00
CA MET A 9 -15.16 7.50 3.27
C MET A 9 -15.09 7.35 1.75
N THR A 10 -15.03 6.13 1.21
CA THR A 10 -15.10 5.91 -0.25
C THR A 10 -16.47 6.27 -0.84
N ILE A 11 -17.53 6.37 -0.03
CA ILE A 11 -18.88 6.77 -0.48
C ILE A 11 -18.99 8.28 -0.74
N ALA A 12 -17.98 9.06 -0.35
CA ALA A 12 -18.02 10.51 -0.56
C ALA A 12 -18.19 10.83 -2.06
N PRO A 13 -18.89 11.92 -2.43
CA PRO A 13 -19.04 12.33 -3.82
C PRO A 13 -17.70 12.51 -4.54
N GLU A 14 -17.70 12.41 -5.87
CA GLU A 14 -16.46 12.52 -6.64
C GLU A 14 -15.89 13.94 -6.66
N GLU A 15 -16.75 14.96 -6.61
CA GLU A 15 -16.31 16.37 -6.58
C GLU A 15 -15.65 16.76 -5.25
N TRP A 16 -15.77 15.91 -4.21
CA TRP A 16 -15.25 16.23 -2.90
C TRP A 16 -13.74 16.03 -2.87
N GLY A 17 -13.03 17.15 -2.70
CA GLY A 17 -11.61 17.14 -2.38
C GLY A 17 -11.33 16.60 -0.97
N ARG A 18 -10.06 16.22 -0.75
CA ARG A 18 -9.56 15.64 0.51
C ARG A 18 -9.96 16.41 1.76
N GLN A 19 -9.83 17.74 1.75
CA GLN A 19 -10.13 18.60 2.91
C GLN A 19 -11.62 18.54 3.30
N LYS A 20 -12.51 18.46 2.31
CA LYS A 20 -13.95 18.38 2.53
C LYS A 20 -14.33 17.03 3.15
N ILE A 21 -13.77 15.94 2.62
CA ILE A 21 -13.94 14.59 3.19
C ILE A 21 -13.42 14.55 4.62
N GLU A 22 -12.23 15.09 4.86
CA GLU A 22 -11.61 15.11 6.18
C GLU A 22 -12.50 15.80 7.22
N LYS A 23 -12.97 17.01 6.91
CA LYS A 23 -13.82 17.81 7.79
C LYS A 23 -15.17 17.15 8.04
N TRP A 24 -15.79 16.60 6.99
CA TRP A 24 -17.11 15.97 7.09
C TRP A 24 -17.09 14.71 7.94
N PHE A 25 -16.13 13.81 7.68
CA PHE A 25 -16.01 12.54 8.38
C PHE A 25 -15.20 12.62 9.69
N LYS A 26 -14.74 13.82 10.07
CA LYS A 26 -13.86 14.07 11.22
C LYS A 26 -12.68 13.07 11.26
N SER A 27 -12.09 12.84 10.09
CA SER A 27 -11.04 11.85 9.89
C SER A 27 -9.65 12.49 9.92
N LYS A 28 -8.60 11.69 10.01
CA LYS A 28 -7.23 12.19 9.84
C LYS A 28 -6.95 12.47 8.35
N PRO A 29 -6.09 13.46 8.03
CA PRO A 29 -5.73 13.76 6.65
C PRO A 29 -5.24 12.54 5.85
N ASN A 30 -4.54 11.60 6.49
CA ASN A 30 -4.03 10.40 5.84
C ASN A 30 -5.14 9.41 5.47
N GLN A 31 -6.20 9.30 6.27
CA GLN A 31 -7.32 8.40 6.01
C GLN A 31 -8.15 8.91 4.82
N ALA A 32 -8.42 10.21 4.73
CA ALA A 32 -9.08 10.82 3.57
C ALA A 32 -8.29 10.64 2.26
N ARG A 33 -6.94 10.71 2.32
CA ARG A 33 -6.10 10.39 1.15
C ARG A 33 -6.23 8.92 0.77
N ARG A 34 -6.17 8.02 1.75
CA ARG A 34 -6.28 6.57 1.52
C ARG A 34 -7.64 6.18 0.94
N SER A 35 -8.74 6.79 1.40
CA SER A 35 -10.07 6.49 0.88
C SER A 35 -10.23 6.89 -0.59
N LEU A 36 -9.69 8.05 -1.00
CA LEU A 36 -9.70 8.47 -2.40
C LEU A 36 -8.92 7.51 -3.31
N VAL A 37 -7.73 7.09 -2.88
CA VAL A 37 -6.92 6.09 -3.61
C VAL A 37 -7.65 4.75 -3.68
N LEU A 38 -8.23 4.32 -2.56
CA LEU A 38 -8.97 3.06 -2.47
C LEU A 38 -10.21 3.07 -3.39
N ARG A 39 -10.95 4.19 -3.43
CA ARG A 39 -12.08 4.36 -4.34
C ARG A 39 -11.64 4.27 -5.80
N LYS A 40 -10.54 4.95 -6.16
CA LYS A 40 -10.00 4.96 -7.52
C LYS A 40 -9.56 3.57 -7.98
N ASN A 41 -8.92 2.81 -7.10
CA ASN A 41 -8.30 1.53 -7.47
C ASN A 41 -9.24 0.33 -7.31
N ASN A 42 -10.15 0.36 -6.33
CA ASN A 42 -10.94 -0.81 -5.92
C ASN A 42 -12.46 -0.52 -5.86
N GLY A 43 -12.87 0.74 -6.02
CA GLY A 43 -14.27 1.14 -6.00
C GLY A 43 -14.81 1.52 -4.60
N ILE A 44 -16.12 1.77 -4.58
CA ILE A 44 -16.86 2.20 -3.38
C ILE A 44 -17.02 1.00 -2.44
N LEU A 45 -16.84 1.25 -1.13
CA LEU A 45 -16.88 0.26 -0.05
C LEU A 45 -15.86 -0.89 -0.21
N ALA A 46 -14.79 -0.68 -0.97
CA ALA A 46 -13.67 -1.60 -0.99
C ALA A 46 -12.98 -1.67 0.38
N TYR A 47 -12.48 -2.85 0.74
CA TYR A 47 -11.67 -3.00 1.95
C TYR A 47 -10.24 -2.54 1.67
N PRO A 48 -9.65 -1.68 2.53
CA PRO A 48 -8.24 -1.34 2.41
C PRO A 48 -7.42 -2.62 2.60
N GLN A 49 -6.73 -3.05 1.56
CA GLN A 49 -5.82 -4.18 1.64
C GLN A 49 -4.68 -3.82 2.61
N CYS A 50 -4.68 -4.46 3.77
CA CYS A 50 -3.50 -4.48 4.61
C CYS A 50 -2.54 -5.47 3.97
N LEU A 51 -1.62 -4.99 3.14
CA LEU A 51 -0.44 -5.75 2.74
C LEU A 51 0.46 -5.91 3.98
N ARG A 52 0.02 -6.74 4.92
CA ARG A 52 0.77 -7.21 6.09
C ARG A 52 1.09 -8.70 5.97
N GLY A 53 1.06 -9.23 4.75
CA GLY A 53 1.45 -10.61 4.45
C GLY A 53 2.61 -10.60 3.48
N ASN A 54 3.50 -11.57 3.63
CA ASN A 54 4.63 -11.89 2.75
C ASN A 54 4.20 -11.80 1.28
N ILE A 55 4.39 -10.64 0.66
CA ILE A 55 4.32 -10.53 -0.80
C ILE A 55 5.54 -11.32 -1.27
N PRO A 56 5.36 -12.42 -2.02
CA PRO A 56 6.48 -13.13 -2.58
C PRO A 56 7.35 -12.14 -3.35
N LEU A 57 8.65 -12.13 -3.09
CA LEU A 57 9.59 -11.38 -3.92
C LEU A 57 9.39 -11.83 -5.38
N SER A 58 9.47 -10.91 -6.33
CA SER A 58 9.43 -11.31 -7.73
C SER A 58 10.64 -12.19 -8.05
N ASP A 59 10.47 -13.13 -8.96
CA ASP A 59 11.54 -14.03 -9.39
C ASP A 59 12.78 -13.25 -9.83
N SER A 60 12.59 -12.11 -10.49
CA SER A 60 13.69 -11.19 -10.87
C SER A 60 14.51 -10.68 -9.69
N THR A 61 13.88 -10.41 -8.54
CA THR A 61 14.57 -9.96 -7.33
C THR A 61 15.27 -11.14 -6.64
N ILE A 62 14.65 -12.32 -6.65
CA ILE A 62 15.25 -13.55 -6.15
C ILE A 62 16.52 -13.87 -6.97
N ASP A 63 16.41 -13.84 -8.29
CA ASP A 63 17.51 -14.10 -9.22
C ASP A 63 18.65 -13.10 -9.04
N ALA A 64 18.34 -11.81 -8.88
CA ALA A 64 19.36 -10.79 -8.62
C ALA A 64 20.13 -11.06 -7.32
N VAL A 65 19.44 -11.45 -6.25
CA VAL A 65 20.07 -11.80 -4.96
C VAL A 65 20.90 -13.08 -5.08
N VAL A 66 20.38 -14.10 -5.76
CA VAL A 66 21.10 -15.36 -6.00
C VAL A 66 22.36 -15.11 -6.82
N ASN A 67 22.28 -14.30 -7.88
CA ASN A 67 23.43 -13.95 -8.72
C ASN A 67 24.46 -13.13 -7.95
N PHE A 68 24.03 -12.18 -7.12
CA PHE A 68 24.94 -11.44 -6.24
C PHE A 68 25.78 -12.38 -5.37
N TYR A 69 25.17 -13.38 -4.72
CA TYR A 69 25.92 -14.36 -3.90
C TYR A 69 26.71 -15.40 -4.70
N ARG A 70 26.34 -15.66 -5.96
CA ARG A 70 27.09 -16.57 -6.84
C ARG A 70 28.32 -15.90 -7.45
N GLU A 71 28.22 -14.62 -7.78
CA GLU A 71 29.27 -13.81 -8.40
C GLU A 71 30.18 -13.12 -7.36
N ASP A 72 29.75 -13.04 -6.09
CA ASP A 72 30.61 -12.61 -4.98
C ASP A 72 31.68 -13.67 -4.64
N GLY A 73 32.64 -13.82 -5.57
CA GLY A 73 33.86 -14.60 -5.38
C GLY A 73 34.81 -14.00 -4.34
N ILE A 74 34.51 -12.81 -3.78
CA ILE A 74 35.36 -12.12 -2.79
C ILE A 74 35.24 -12.80 -1.41
N SER A 75 34.09 -13.38 -1.07
CA SER A 75 33.91 -14.10 0.21
C SER A 75 34.50 -15.52 0.22
N ARG A 76 34.95 -16.05 -0.93
CA ARG A 76 35.54 -17.41 -1.06
C ARG A 76 37.07 -17.43 -1.06
N THR A 77 37.74 -16.27 -1.09
CA THR A 77 39.21 -16.16 -0.95
C THR A 77 39.64 -15.87 0.49
N SER A 78 39.04 -16.58 1.44
CA SER A 78 39.54 -16.64 2.83
C SER A 78 39.95 -18.09 3.13
N SER A 79 41.13 -18.48 2.65
CA SER A 79 41.96 -19.58 3.17
C SER A 79 43.38 -19.43 2.64
#